data_AF-A0A840PU27-F1
#
_entry.id   AF-A0A840PU27-F1
#
_cell.length_a   1.000
_cell.length_b   1.000
_cell.length_c   1.000
_cell.angle_alpha   90.00
_cell.angle_beta   90.00
_cell.angle_gamma   90.00
#
_symmetry.space_group_name_H-M   'P 1'
#
loop_
_entity.id
_entity.type
_entity.pdbx_description
1 polymer ?
#
loop_
_entity_poly.entity_id
_entity_poly.type
_entity_poly.pdbx_seq_one_letter_code
_entity_poly.pdbx_strand_id
1 'polypeptide(L)'
;MSEYLTYIWRPVTGGRHAFPIAAKKTPAGGSVTAYCGAEADAAQLHERSELDWIREGTCMSCWRILANAPKPGRGAIPKGPAGRHHLRTSPS
;
A
#
# COMPACT_ATOMS: atom_id res chain seq x y z
N MET A 1 18.63 1.83 5.27
CA MET A 1 17.46 2.74 5.27
C MET A 1 16.21 2.05 4.71
N SER A 2 15.51 1.29 5.53
CA SER A 2 14.22 0.66 5.17
C SER A 2 13.23 0.59 6.34
N GLU A 3 13.58 1.17 7.48
CA GLU A 3 12.86 0.95 8.75
C GLU A 3 11.47 1.59 8.78
N TYR A 4 11.16 2.45 7.81
CA TYR A 4 9.87 3.13 7.70
C TYR A 4 9.01 2.64 6.54
N LEU A 5 9.54 1.80 5.64
CA LEU A 5 8.79 1.30 4.50
C LEU A 5 8.07 0.01 4.89
N THR A 6 6.75 0.02 4.87
CA THR A 6 5.93 -1.20 5.11
C THR A 6 5.78 -2.04 3.84
N TYR A 7 5.91 -1.42 2.67
CA TYR A 7 5.79 -2.09 1.37
C TYR A 7 6.76 -1.52 0.33
N ILE A 8 6.95 -2.28 -0.75
CA ILE A 8 7.64 -1.87 -1.97
C ILE A 8 6.76 -2.13 -3.18
N TRP A 9 6.91 -1.31 -4.22
CA TRP A 9 6.40 -1.63 -5.54
C TRP A 9 7.49 -2.28 -6.37
N ARG A 10 7.15 -3.28 -7.18
CA ARG A 10 8.08 -3.90 -8.14
C ARG A 10 7.37 -4.30 -9.43
N PRO A 11 7.95 -4.01 -10.61
CA PRO A 11 7.50 -4.54 -11.88
C PRO A 11 7.92 -6.00 -11.96
N VAL A 12 6.94 -6.88 -11.79
CA VAL A 12 7.07 -8.33 -12.01
C VAL A 12 6.26 -8.69 -13.25
N THR A 13 6.42 -9.90 -13.77
CA THR A 13 5.66 -10.31 -14.97
C THR A 13 4.16 -10.11 -14.76
N GLY A 14 3.54 -9.31 -15.63
CA GLY A 14 2.09 -9.02 -15.58
C GLY A 14 1.70 -7.73 -14.84
N GLY A 15 2.66 -6.98 -14.30
CA GLY A 15 2.42 -5.62 -13.83
C GLY A 15 3.35 -5.15 -12.71
N ARG A 16 3.16 -3.90 -12.27
CA ARG A 16 3.75 -3.38 -11.03
C ARG A 16 2.85 -3.73 -9.86
N HIS A 17 3.36 -4.57 -8.97
CA HIS A 17 2.65 -5.03 -7.77
C HIS A 17 3.30 -4.49 -6.51
N ALA A 18 2.51 -4.40 -5.43
CA ALA A 18 3.01 -4.06 -4.13
C ALA A 18 3.25 -5.34 -3.30
N PHE A 19 4.42 -5.39 -2.66
CA PHE A 19 4.85 -6.49 -1.80
C PHE A 19 5.19 -5.96 -0.41
N PRO A 20 5.05 -6.76 0.65
CA PRO A 20 5.59 -6.42 1.97
C PRO A 20 7.11 -6.17 1.89
N ILE A 21 7.64 -5.19 2.64
CA ILE A 21 9.10 -4.90 2.63
C ILE A 21 9.94 -6.14 3.00
N ALA A 22 9.39 -7.02 3.85
CA ALA A 22 10.05 -8.25 4.29
C ALA A 22 10.31 -9.23 3.14
N ALA A 23 9.54 -9.15 2.04
CA ALA A 23 9.72 -10.00 0.87
C ALA A 23 11.10 -9.82 0.21
N LYS A 24 11.76 -8.66 0.40
CA LYS A 24 13.15 -8.45 -0.06
C LYS A 24 14.20 -9.31 0.65
N LYS A 25 13.83 -9.96 1.76
CA LYS A 25 14.73 -10.84 2.51
C LYS A 25 14.65 -12.28 2.02
N THR A 26 13.65 -12.61 1.20
CA THR A 26 13.52 -13.92 0.60
C THR A 26 14.65 -14.12 -0.44
N PRO A 27 15.39 -15.23 -0.38
CA PRO A 27 16.43 -15.51 -1.36
C PRO A 27 15.84 -15.77 -2.76
N ALA A 28 16.64 -15.51 -3.80
CA ALA A 28 16.29 -15.86 -5.18
C ALA A 28 15.90 -17.34 -5.31
N GLY A 29 14.91 -17.65 -6.17
CA GLY A 29 14.31 -18.99 -6.25
C GLY A 29 13.20 -19.24 -5.22
N GLY A 30 13.03 -18.37 -4.23
CA GLY A 30 11.87 -18.38 -3.33
C GLY A 30 10.66 -17.68 -3.96
N SER A 31 9.45 -18.13 -3.64
CA SER A 31 8.21 -17.44 -4.02
C SER A 31 7.87 -16.33 -3.03
N VAL A 32 7.40 -15.20 -3.54
CA VAL A 32 6.89 -14.07 -2.76
C VAL A 32 5.53 -13.64 -3.28
N THR A 33 4.63 -13.29 -2.36
CA THR A 33 3.25 -12.94 -2.69
C THR A 33 3.01 -11.45 -2.55
N ALA A 34 2.45 -10.84 -3.60
CA ALA A 34 1.97 -9.46 -3.60
C ALA A 34 0.69 -9.32 -2.78
N TYR A 35 0.33 -8.09 -2.40
CA TYR A 35 -0.94 -7.84 -1.68
C TYR A 35 -2.19 -8.30 -2.44
N CYS A 36 -2.16 -8.28 -3.78
CA CYS A 36 -3.26 -8.79 -4.60
C CYS A 36 -3.31 -10.32 -4.74
N GLY A 37 -2.36 -11.06 -4.13
CA GLY A 37 -2.24 -12.51 -4.25
C GLY A 37 -1.37 -13.01 -5.40
N ALA A 38 -0.91 -12.13 -6.30
CA ALA A 38 0.02 -12.52 -7.36
C ALA A 38 1.35 -13.01 -6.77
N GLU A 39 1.84 -14.15 -7.25
CA GLU A 39 3.13 -14.71 -6.87
C GLU A 39 4.21 -14.34 -7.89
N ALA A 40 5.42 -14.12 -7.39
CA ALA A 40 6.60 -13.89 -8.20
C ALA A 40 7.81 -14.57 -7.58
N ASP A 41 8.83 -14.83 -8.39
CA ASP A 41 10.14 -15.20 -7.87
C ASP A 41 10.75 -14.00 -7.12
N ALA A 42 11.32 -14.24 -5.95
CA ALA A 42 11.94 -13.22 -5.12
C ALA A 42 13.03 -12.43 -5.85
N ALA A 43 13.74 -13.04 -6.81
CA ALA A 43 14.72 -12.36 -7.65
C ALA A 43 14.10 -11.17 -8.42
N GLN A 44 12.82 -11.25 -8.81
CA GLN A 44 12.13 -10.16 -9.49
C GLN A 44 11.85 -8.94 -8.60
N LEU A 45 12.07 -9.05 -7.27
CA LEU A 45 12.01 -7.89 -6.39
C LEU A 45 13.30 -7.05 -6.40
N HIS A 46 14.34 -7.52 -7.09
CA HIS A 46 15.64 -6.89 -7.17
C HIS A 46 15.97 -6.51 -8.62
N GLU A 47 16.77 -5.45 -8.80
CA GLU A 47 17.44 -5.13 -10.07
C GLU A 47 16.54 -5.11 -11.33
N ARG A 48 15.37 -4.47 -11.24
CA ARG A 48 14.48 -4.27 -12.38
C ARG A 48 14.90 -3.05 -13.21
N SER A 49 14.85 -3.16 -14.53
CA SER A 49 15.25 -2.08 -15.44
C SER A 49 14.26 -0.92 -15.39
N GLU A 50 14.72 0.29 -15.70
CA GLU A 50 13.83 1.46 -15.83
C GLU A 50 12.72 1.23 -16.88
N LEU A 51 13.03 0.47 -17.94
CA LEU A 51 12.04 0.11 -18.95
C LEU A 51 10.93 -0.79 -18.39
N ASP A 52 11.27 -1.75 -17.51
CA ASP A 52 10.25 -2.56 -16.82
C ASP A 52 9.34 -1.66 -15.97
N TRP A 53 9.93 -0.66 -15.31
CA TRP A 53 9.17 0.30 -14.52
C TRP A 53 8.24 1.15 -15.38
N ILE A 54 8.62 1.52 -16.60
CA ILE A 54 7.79 2.36 -17.48
C ILE A 54 6.70 1.53 -18.15
N ARG A 55 7.02 0.33 -18.62
CA ARG A 55 6.12 -0.50 -19.43
C ARG A 55 5.04 -1.18 -18.60
N GLU A 56 5.36 -1.61 -17.40
CA GLU A 56 4.42 -2.39 -16.60
C GLU A 56 3.37 -1.50 -15.94
N GLY A 57 2.10 -1.80 -16.21
CA GLY A 57 0.96 -1.10 -15.63
C GLY A 57 0.91 -1.25 -14.11
N THR A 58 0.39 -0.25 -13.40
CA THR A 58 0.18 -0.37 -11.94
C THR A 58 -0.98 -1.30 -11.64
N CYS A 59 -0.77 -2.31 -10.79
CA CYS A 59 -1.84 -3.17 -10.30
C CYS A 59 -2.81 -2.37 -9.42
N MET A 60 -4.01 -2.11 -9.94
CA MET A 60 -5.03 -1.34 -9.22
C MET A 60 -5.60 -2.06 -8.00
N SER A 61 -5.55 -3.40 -7.95
CA SER A 61 -5.93 -4.17 -6.76
C SER A 61 -4.95 -3.93 -5.61
N CYS A 62 -3.64 -4.02 -5.86
CA CYS A 62 -2.61 -3.63 -4.89
C CYS A 62 -2.81 -2.18 -4.41
N TRP A 63 -3.10 -1.26 -5.33
CA TRP A 63 -3.32 0.14 -5.01
C TRP A 63 -4.50 0.33 -4.04
N ARG A 64 -5.65 -0.30 -4.32
CA ARG A 64 -6.85 -0.22 -3.46
C ARG A 64 -6.61 -0.81 -2.08
N ILE A 65 -5.93 -1.94 -1.98
CA ILE A 65 -5.61 -2.56 -0.68
C ILE A 65 -4.77 -1.61 0.17
N LEU A 66 -3.72 -1.02 -0.41
CA LEU A 66 -2.87 -0.06 0.30
C LEU A 66 -3.60 1.24 0.65
N ALA A 67 -4.48 1.74 -0.23
CA ALA A 67 -5.27 2.94 0.03
C ALA A 67 -6.23 2.77 1.21
N ASN A 68 -6.74 1.55 1.41
CA ASN A 68 -7.66 1.19 2.49
C ASN A 68 -6.94 0.68 3.75
N ALA A 69 -5.61 0.50 3.71
CA ALA A 69 -4.85 0.05 4.86
C ALA A 69 -4.88 1.10 5.99
N PRO A 70 -5.02 0.69 7.26
CA PRO A 70 -4.93 1.60 8.39
C PRO A 70 -3.62 2.37 8.34
N LYS A 71 -3.69 3.71 8.33
CA LYS A 71 -2.48 4.53 8.32
C LYS A 71 -1.85 4.52 9.71
N PRO A 72 -0.60 4.04 9.87
CA PRO A 72 0.08 4.17 11.15
C PRO A 72 0.16 5.66 11.52
N GLY A 73 -0.32 6.01 12.72
CA GLY A 73 -0.26 7.37 13.25
C GLY A 73 -1.43 8.30 12.90
N ARG A 74 -2.44 7.85 12.14
CA ARG A 74 -3.71 8.58 12.03
C ARG A 74 -4.70 7.93 12.98
N GLY A 75 -4.70 8.36 14.25
CA GLY A 75 -5.72 7.95 15.21
C GLY A 75 -7.10 8.05 14.57
N ALA A 76 -7.94 7.04 14.78
CA ALA A 76 -9.32 7.10 14.34
C ALA A 76 -9.92 8.41 14.85
N ILE A 77 -10.30 9.33 13.95
CA ILE A 77 -11.11 10.48 14.35
C ILE A 77 -12.44 9.87 14.79
N PRO A 78 -12.80 9.90 16.08
CA PRO A 78 -14.12 9.43 16.48
C PRO A 78 -15.15 10.25 15.71
N LYS A 79 -16.08 9.60 15.01
CA LYS A 79 -17.24 10.29 14.47
C LYS A 79 -18.01 10.82 15.67
N GLY A 80 -17.81 12.10 15.99
CA GLY A 80 -18.61 12.80 16.99
C GLY A 80 -20.09 12.71 16.61
N PRO A 81 -21.01 12.62 17.58
CA PRO A 81 -22.43 12.55 17.28
C PRO A 81 -22.85 13.79 16.50
N ALA A 82 -23.73 13.59 15.52
CA ALA A 82 -24.29 14.66 14.68
C ALA A 82 -24.75 15.83 15.57
N GLY A 83 -24.12 16.99 15.38
CA GLY A 83 -24.37 18.18 16.19
C GLY A 83 -25.84 18.53 16.20
N ARG A 84 -26.44 18.56 17.40
CA ARG A 84 -27.75 19.14 17.64
C ARG A 84 -27.57 20.65 17.61
N HIS A 85 -28.07 21.31 16.57
CA HIS A 85 -28.12 22.77 16.48
C HIS A 85 -28.94 23.33 17.65
N HIS A 86 -28.27 23.91 18.65
CA HIS A 86 -28.96 24.73 19.64
C HIS A 86 -29.09 26.16 19.09
N LEU A 87 -30.35 26.56 18.84
CA LEU A 87 -30.72 27.94 18.57
C LEU A 87 -30.23 28.83 19.71
N ARG A 88 -29.55 29.91 19.34
CA ARG A 88 -29.13 30.99 20.23
C ARG A 88 -30.33 31.89 20.50
N THR A 89 -30.89 31.85 21.70
CA THR A 89 -31.82 32.89 22.17
C THR A 89 -31.01 34.10 22.63
N SER A 90 -31.25 35.26 22.02
CA SER A 90 -30.74 36.56 22.47
C SER A 90 -31.56 37.08 23.67
N PRO A 91 -30.96 37.75 24.66
CA PRO A 91 -31.72 38.50 25.65
C PRO A 91 -31.95 39.96 25.20
N SER A 92 -33.01 40.53 25.77
CA SER A 92 -33.64 41.83 25.53
C SER A 92 -32.79 43.07 25.76
#